data_AF-A0A355IXD1-F1
#
_entry.id   AF-A0A355IXD1-F1
#
_cell.length_a   1.000
_cell.length_b   1.000
_cell.length_c   1.000
_cell.angle_alpha   90.00
_cell.angle_beta   90.00
_cell.angle_gamma   90.00
#
_symmetry.space_group_name_H-M   'P 1'
#
loop_
_entity.id
_entity.type
_entity.pdbx_description
1 polymer ?
#
loop_
_entity_poly.entity_id
_entity_poly.type
_entity_poly.pdbx_seq_one_letter_code
_entity_poly.pdbx_strand_id
1 'polypeptide(L)'
;MEYLKKASSTSEKNRLLSLDALRGFDMLWITGGGSLIAVLAEWSGTGWLETLANQMEHATWEGFRFYDLIFPLFMFIAGIAIPLSVKSKLILNVSKKDLILKAFKRMMILIILGFLFNGIFRKGF
;
A
#
# COMPACT_ATOMS: atom_id res chain seq x y z
N MET A 1 48.04 -8.92 -1.92
CA MET A 1 47.68 -7.81 -1.01
C MET A 1 47.32 -6.65 -1.92
N GLU A 2 46.10 -6.35 -2.29
CA GLU A 2 44.77 -6.63 -1.75
C GLU A 2 43.90 -6.16 -2.92
N TYR A 3 43.24 -7.02 -3.69
CA TYR A 3 41.94 -7.60 -3.36
C TYR A 3 40.89 -6.63 -2.75
N LEU A 4 41.17 -5.34 -2.57
CA LEU A 4 40.29 -4.39 -1.87
C LEU A 4 39.89 -3.14 -2.68
N LYS A 5 39.76 -3.21 -4.01
CA LYS A 5 39.12 -2.08 -4.70
C LYS A 5 38.35 -2.39 -5.96
N LYS A 6 37.74 -3.58 -6.00
CA LYS A 6 36.55 -3.78 -6.83
C LYS A 6 35.47 -4.42 -5.98
N ALA A 7 35.16 -3.77 -4.86
CA ALA A 7 33.78 -3.76 -4.42
C ALA A 7 33.02 -3.07 -5.56
N SER A 8 32.54 -3.90 -6.49
CA SER A 8 31.33 -3.61 -7.23
C SER A 8 30.33 -3.13 -6.20
N SER A 9 30.20 -1.82 -6.04
CA SER A 9 28.98 -1.22 -5.54
C SER A 9 27.96 -1.46 -6.65
N THR A 10 27.52 -2.71 -6.78
CA THR A 10 26.15 -3.01 -7.08
C THR A 10 25.39 -2.12 -6.11
N SER A 11 24.90 -1.00 -6.64
CA SER A 11 23.95 -0.14 -5.97
C SER A 11 22.79 -1.07 -5.61
N GLU A 12 22.89 -1.69 -4.43
CA GLU A 12 21.81 -2.37 -3.76
C GLU A 12 20.63 -1.45 -3.94
N LYS A 13 19.60 -1.93 -4.65
CA LYS A 13 18.32 -1.25 -4.72
C LYS A 13 17.79 -1.29 -3.30
N ASN A 14 18.25 -0.37 -2.45
CA ASN A 14 17.82 -0.23 -1.07
C ASN A 14 16.37 0.25 -1.12
N ARG A 15 15.48 -0.71 -1.33
CA ARG A 15 14.05 -0.55 -1.13
C ARG A 15 13.89 -0.21 0.33
N LEU A 16 13.13 0.84 0.60
CA LEU A 16 12.85 1.24 1.97
C LEU A 16 11.91 0.22 2.57
N LEU A 17 12.47 -0.70 3.36
CA LEU A 17 11.72 -1.78 4.00
C LEU A 17 10.62 -1.23 4.92
N SER A 18 10.86 -0.11 5.59
CA SER A 18 9.85 0.58 6.41
C SER A 18 8.64 1.02 5.57
N LEU A 19 8.88 1.49 4.34
CA LEU A 19 7.83 1.95 3.43
C LEU A 19 6.99 0.78 2.91
N ASP A 20 7.68 -0.31 2.55
CA ASP A 20 7.02 -1.54 2.10
C ASP A 20 6.21 -2.19 3.25
N ALA A 21 6.75 -2.21 4.48
CA ALA A 21 6.07 -2.72 5.67
C ALA A 21 4.83 -1.89 6.04
N LEU A 22 4.96 -0.56 6.02
CA LEU A 22 3.86 0.34 6.33
C LEU A 22 2.72 0.25 5.30
N ARG A 23 3.06 0.17 4.01
CA ARG A 23 2.07 -0.09 2.96
C ARG A 23 1.40 -1.47 3.11
N GLY A 24 2.16 -2.48 3.52
CA GLY A 24 1.64 -3.82 3.80
C GLY A 24 0.65 -3.83 4.97
N PHE A 25 0.95 -3.05 6.02
CA PHE A 25 0.06 -2.82 7.14
C PHE A 25 -1.28 -2.23 6.68
N ASP A 26 -1.27 -1.18 5.85
CA ASP A 26 -2.49 -0.60 5.28
C ASP A 26 -3.31 -1.64 4.49
N MET A 27 -2.65 -2.44 3.64
CA MET A 27 -3.32 -3.46 2.85
C MET A 27 -3.94 -4.58 3.70
N LEU A 28 -3.30 -4.95 4.82
CA LEU A 28 -3.85 -5.92 5.77
C LEU A 28 -5.17 -5.43 6.37
N TRP A 29 -5.22 -4.16 6.81
CA TRP A 29 -6.42 -3.59 7.40
C TRP A 29 -7.57 -3.43 6.40
N ILE A 30 -7.28 -2.94 5.19
CA ILE A 30 -8.30 -2.76 4.14
C ILE A 30 -8.90 -4.09 3.67
N THR A 31 -8.08 -5.14 3.56
CA THR A 31 -8.53 -6.43 2.99
C THR A 31 -9.40 -7.24 3.95
N GLY A 32 -9.30 -7.00 5.27
CA GLY A 32 -10.07 -7.78 6.24
C GLY A 32 -9.52 -7.79 7.67
N GLY A 33 -8.49 -6.99 7.99
CA GLY A 33 -8.01 -6.89 9.38
C GLY A 33 -9.11 -6.50 10.37
N GLY A 34 -10.03 -5.60 9.96
CA GLY A 34 -11.16 -5.20 10.77
C GLY A 34 -12.18 -6.32 11.02
N SER A 35 -12.52 -7.10 9.99
CA SER A 35 -13.47 -8.22 10.12
C SER A 35 -12.90 -9.37 10.94
N LEU A 36 -11.58 -9.63 10.85
CA LEU A 36 -10.92 -10.60 11.72
C LEU A 36 -11.04 -10.22 13.19
N ILE A 37 -10.83 -8.94 13.54
CA ILE A 37 -10.98 -8.48 14.92
C ILE A 37 -12.43 -8.55 15.39
N ALA A 38 -13.40 -8.21 14.51
CA ALA A 38 -14.82 -8.32 14.85
C ALA A 38 -15.21 -9.76 15.21
N VAL A 39 -14.80 -10.74 14.40
CA VAL A 39 -15.07 -12.16 14.67
C VAL A 39 -14.37 -12.65 15.94
N LEU A 40 -13.13 -12.21 16.20
CA LEU A 40 -12.41 -12.54 17.42
C LEU A 40 -13.05 -11.93 18.68
N ALA A 41 -13.60 -10.72 18.58
CA ALA A 41 -14.29 -10.06 19.68
C ALA A 41 -15.58 -10.82 20.05
N GLU A 42 -16.35 -11.24 19.04
CA GLU A 42 -17.56 -12.05 19.22
C GLU A 42 -17.26 -13.41 19.89
N TRP A 43 -16.12 -14.01 19.57
CA TRP A 43 -15.70 -15.29 20.14
C TRP A 43 -15.11 -15.18 21.56
N SER A 44 -14.41 -14.08 21.87
CA SER A 44 -13.71 -13.92 23.14
C SER A 44 -14.58 -13.33 24.26
N GLY A 45 -15.66 -12.60 23.94
CA GLY A 45 -16.55 -11.97 24.93
C GLY A 45 -15.87 -10.97 25.88
N THR A 46 -14.69 -10.47 25.52
CA THR A 46 -13.88 -9.57 26.36
C THR A 46 -14.09 -8.11 25.93
N GLY A 47 -14.49 -7.25 26.87
CA GLY A 47 -14.90 -5.88 26.56
C GLY A 47 -13.85 -5.00 25.88
N TRP A 48 -12.54 -5.28 26.05
CA TRP A 48 -11.48 -4.53 25.37
C TRP A 48 -11.40 -4.85 23.86
N LEU A 49 -11.67 -6.10 23.47
CA LEU A 49 -11.74 -6.51 22.06
C LEU A 49 -12.95 -5.88 21.37
N GLU A 50 -14.05 -5.69 22.09
CA GLU A 50 -15.25 -5.01 21.60
C GLU A 50 -15.00 -3.53 21.31
N THR A 51 -14.25 -2.83 22.18
CA THR A 51 -13.78 -1.47 21.88
C THR A 51 -12.81 -1.41 20.70
N LEU A 52 -11.97 -2.43 20.49
CA LEU A 52 -11.09 -2.49 19.31
C LEU A 52 -11.88 -2.76 18.04
N ALA A 53 -12.87 -3.64 18.07
CA ALA A 53 -13.76 -3.89 16.93
C ALA A 53 -14.50 -2.60 16.52
N ASN A 54 -15.00 -1.84 17.50
CA ASN A 54 -15.62 -0.53 17.25
C ASN A 54 -14.68 0.52 16.64
N GLN A 55 -13.36 0.37 16.77
CA GLN A 55 -12.37 1.25 16.13
C GLN A 55 -12.07 0.84 14.68
N MET A 56 -12.45 -0.37 14.27
CA MET A 56 -12.26 -0.90 12.93
C MET A 56 -13.43 -0.66 11.99
N GLU A 57 -14.56 -0.15 12.50
CA GLU A 57 -15.68 0.30 11.69
C GLU A 57 -15.54 1.80 11.36
N HIS A 58 -15.83 2.17 10.12
CA HIS A 58 -15.76 3.57 9.69
C HIS A 58 -16.85 4.39 10.41
N ALA A 59 -16.48 5.56 10.96
CA ALA A 59 -17.49 6.48 11.49
C ALA A 59 -18.33 7.02 10.33
N THR A 60 -19.65 7.01 10.49
CA THR A 60 -20.56 7.35 9.38
C THR A 60 -20.59 8.83 9.03
N TRP A 61 -20.26 9.75 9.96
CA TRP A 61 -20.30 11.20 9.71
C TRP A 61 -19.48 12.06 10.69
N GLU A 62 -19.65 11.87 12.01
CA GLU A 62 -18.83 12.54 13.02
C GLU A 62 -18.18 11.52 13.96
N GLY A 63 -16.86 11.58 14.04
CA GLY A 63 -16.05 10.67 14.84
C GLY A 63 -14.62 10.58 14.33
N PHE A 64 -13.75 9.98 15.13
CA PHE A 64 -12.40 9.62 14.73
C PHE A 64 -12.20 8.15 15.05
N ARG A 65 -12.07 7.32 14.01
CA ARG A 65 -11.83 5.88 14.15
C ARG A 65 -10.46 5.55 13.58
N PHE A 66 -9.84 4.49 14.11
CA PHE A 66 -8.54 4.05 13.63
C PHE A 66 -8.56 3.77 12.11
N TYR A 67 -9.67 3.23 11.60
CA TYR A 67 -9.85 2.96 10.18
C TYR A 67 -9.68 4.21 9.29
N ASP A 68 -9.98 5.40 9.81
CA ASP A 68 -9.92 6.66 9.07
C ASP A 68 -8.46 7.11 8.81
N LEU A 69 -7.49 6.64 9.60
CA LEU A 69 -6.06 6.97 9.41
C LEU A 69 -5.43 6.22 8.23
N ILE A 70 -6.02 5.10 7.81
CA ILE A 70 -5.43 4.25 6.76
C ILE A 70 -5.29 5.04 5.46
N PHE A 71 -6.32 5.82 5.10
CA PHE A 71 -6.31 6.58 3.84
C PHE A 71 -5.28 7.74 3.83
N PRO A 72 -5.25 8.65 4.83
CA PRO A 72 -4.19 9.66 4.94
C PRO A 72 -2.78 9.08 4.94
N LEU A 73 -2.59 7.96 5.63
CA LEU A 73 -1.30 7.29 5.72
C LEU A 73 -0.86 6.70 4.38
N PHE A 74 -1.77 6.04 3.67
CA PHE A 74 -1.53 5.53 2.32
C PHE A 74 -1.17 6.66 1.34
N MET A 75 -1.90 7.79 1.38
CA MET A 75 -1.61 8.96 0.55
C MET A 75 -0.25 9.59 0.86
N PHE A 76 0.13 9.64 2.14
CA PHE A 76 1.45 10.10 2.56
C PHE A 76 2.57 9.20 1.99
N ILE A 77 2.45 7.88 2.13
CA ILE A 77 3.38 6.90 1.55
C ILE A 77 3.52 7.09 0.04
N ALA A 78 2.39 7.20 -0.66
CA ALA A 78 2.39 7.41 -2.11
C ALA A 78 3.13 8.72 -2.49
N GLY A 79 2.91 9.79 -1.72
CA GLY A 79 3.57 11.08 -1.91
C GLY A 79 5.08 11.02 -1.77
N ILE A 80 5.61 10.32 -0.75
CA ILE A 80 7.06 10.19 -0.54
C ILE A 80 7.71 9.16 -1.49
N ALA A 81 6.97 8.14 -1.94
CA ALA A 81 7.48 7.09 -2.83
C ALA A 81 7.86 7.63 -4.21
N ILE A 82 7.14 8.63 -4.73
CA ILE A 82 7.36 9.22 -6.05
C ILE A 82 8.76 9.87 -6.16
N PRO A 83 9.14 10.87 -5.34
CA PRO A 83 10.45 11.52 -5.44
C PRO A 83 11.60 10.55 -5.14
N LEU A 84 11.43 9.59 -4.23
CA LEU A 84 12.42 8.55 -3.95
C LEU A 84 12.66 7.64 -5.17
N SER A 85 11.58 7.23 -5.85
CA SER A 85 11.66 6.45 -7.09
C SER A 85 12.34 7.22 -8.23
N VAL A 86 12.06 8.52 -8.35
CA VAL A 86 12.68 9.39 -9.36
C VAL A 86 14.18 9.58 -9.07
N LYS A 87 14.56 9.91 -7.83
CA LYS A 87 15.98 10.04 -7.43
C LYS A 87 16.76 8.76 -7.70
N SER A 88 16.22 7.60 -7.32
CA SER A 88 16.86 6.31 -7.59
C SER A 88 17.11 6.07 -9.08
N LYS A 89 16.19 6.50 -9.96
CA LYS A 89 16.29 6.24 -11.41
C LYS A 89 17.14 7.25 -12.18
N LEU A 90 17.25 8.47 -11.67
CA LEU A 90 18.23 9.45 -12.16
C LEU A 90 19.67 8.94 -11.96
N ILE A 91 19.95 8.32 -10.82
CA ILE A 91 21.28 7.72 -10.53
C ILE A 91 21.58 6.56 -11.48
N LEU A 92 20.56 5.80 -11.89
CA LEU A 92 20.70 4.66 -12.80
C LEU A 92 20.66 5.01 -14.31
N ASN A 93 20.63 6.30 -14.70
CA ASN A 93 20.53 6.74 -16.11
C ASN A 93 19.42 6.05 -16.92
N VAL A 94 18.32 5.67 -16.26
CA VAL A 94 17.22 4.95 -16.91
C VAL A 94 16.47 5.91 -17.83
N SER A 95 16.17 5.46 -19.06
CA SER A 95 15.36 6.22 -20.00
C SER A 95 14.02 6.63 -19.41
N LYS A 96 13.72 7.94 -19.42
CA LYS A 96 12.45 8.50 -18.91
C LYS A 96 11.23 7.85 -19.54
N LYS A 97 11.33 7.46 -20.82
CA LYS A 97 10.26 6.79 -21.58
C LYS A 97 9.88 5.44 -20.96
N ASP A 98 10.86 4.63 -20.57
CA ASP A 98 10.61 3.31 -19.98
C ASP A 98 9.95 3.41 -18.60
N LEU A 99 10.25 4.48 -17.87
CA LEU A 99 9.65 4.74 -16.57
C LEU A 99 8.17 5.08 -16.69
N ILE A 100 7.85 5.99 -17.62
CA ILE A 100 6.47 6.41 -17.90
C ILE A 100 5.67 5.22 -18.44
N LEU A 101 6.22 4.44 -19.37
CA LEU A 101 5.55 3.26 -19.92
C LEU A 101 5.22 2.22 -18.83
N LYS A 102 6.14 2.00 -17.88
CA LYS A 102 5.89 1.12 -16.73
C LYS A 102 4.78 1.64 -15.81
N ALA A 103 4.75 2.95 -15.54
CA ALA A 103 3.69 3.56 -14.73
C ALA A 103 2.34 3.47 -15.44
N PHE A 104 2.30 3.78 -16.74
CA PHE A 104 1.11 3.70 -17.57
C PHE A 104 0.56 2.27 -17.65
N LYS A 105 1.44 1.26 -17.84
CA LYS A 105 1.02 -0.15 -17.82
C LYS A 105 0.36 -0.53 -16.50
N ARG A 106 0.89 -0.08 -15.36
CA ARG A 106 0.30 -0.32 -14.03
C ARG A 106 -1.07 0.34 -13.90
N MET A 107 -1.19 1.59 -14.34
CA MET A 107 -2.45 2.33 -14.36
C MET A 107 -3.52 1.60 -15.18
N MET A 108 -3.17 1.18 -16.40
CA MET A 108 -4.07 0.43 -17.28
C MET A 108 -4.52 -0.90 -16.66
N ILE A 109 -3.60 -1.66 -16.07
CA ILE A 109 -3.95 -2.92 -15.39
C ILE A 109 -4.96 -2.68 -14.27
N LEU A 110 -4.75 -1.67 -13.42
CA LEU A 110 -5.66 -1.36 -12.31
C LEU A 110 -7.04 -0.91 -12.79
N ILE A 111 -7.10 -0.10 -13.86
CA ILE A 111 -8.36 0.32 -14.47
C ILE A 111 -9.12 -0.90 -15.03
N ILE A 112 -8.44 -1.76 -15.78
CA ILE A 112 -9.06 -2.98 -16.34
C ILE A 112 -9.55 -3.90 -15.22
N LEU A 113 -8.76 -4.09 -14.16
CA LEU A 113 -9.17 -4.88 -12.99
C LEU A 113 -10.41 -4.28 -12.31
N GLY A 114 -10.43 -2.95 -12.16
CA GLY A 114 -11.59 -2.22 -11.61
C GLY A 114 -12.83 -2.40 -12.47
N PHE A 115 -12.70 -2.32 -13.79
CA PHE A 115 -13.77 -2.58 -14.75
C PHE A 115 -14.32 -4.01 -14.68
N LEU A 116 -13.42 -4.99 -14.57
CA LEU A 116 -13.81 -6.39 -14.40
C LEU A 116 -14.56 -6.60 -13.08
N PHE A 117 -14.03 -6.04 -11.98
CA PHE A 117 -14.61 -6.17 -10.64
C PHE A 117 -15.95 -5.42 -10.50
N ASN A 118 -16.07 -4.23 -11.07
CA ASN A 118 -17.31 -3.44 -11.07
C ASN A 118 -18.41 -4.09 -11.95
N GLY A 119 -18.06 -5.14 -12.70
CA GLY A 119 -19.04 -5.97 -13.38
C GLY A 119 -19.52 -5.37 -14.69
N ILE A 120 -18.60 -4.84 -15.51
CA ILE A 120 -18.89 -4.52 -16.93
C ILE A 120 -19.56 -5.68 -17.68
N PHE A 121 -19.35 -6.92 -17.23
CA PHE A 121 -20.00 -8.12 -17.77
C PHE A 121 -21.27 -8.57 -17.01
N ARG A 122 -21.56 -7.99 -15.83
CA ARG A 122 -22.71 -8.37 -14.99
C ARG A 122 -23.90 -7.40 -15.13
N LYS A 123 -23.65 -6.17 -15.58
CA LYS A 123 -24.70 -5.29 -16.09
C LYS A 123 -24.33 -4.88 -17.52
N GLY A 124 -24.83 -5.66 -18.49
CA GLY A 124 -25.24 -5.02 -19.73
C GLY A 124 -26.19 -3.87 -19.38
N PHE A 125 -26.19 -2.82 -20.20
CA PHE A 125 -27.07 -1.66 -20.13
C PHE A 125 -28.41 -1.90 -19.39
#